data_AF-A0A3Q3DDY0-F1
#
_entry.id   AF-A0A3Q3DDY0-F1
#
_cell.length_a   1.000
_cell.length_b   1.000
_cell.length_c   1.000
_cell.angle_alpha   90.00
_cell.angle_beta   90.00
_cell.angle_gamma   90.00
#
_symmetry.space_group_name_H-M   'P 1'
#
loop_
_entity.id
_entity.type
_entity.pdbx_description
1 polymer ?
#
loop_
_entity_poly.entity_id
_entity_poly.type
_entity_poly.pdbx_seq_one_letter_code
_entity_poly.pdbx_strand_id
1 'polypeptide(L)' 'MKVAYMYDDTIGLHNCGKGHPMNPIRISMTHSLVRTFNIDKEMDLYVPSRVNLTYHSKEALARNPILRP' A
#
# COMPACT_ATOMS: atom_id res chain seq x y z
N MET A 1 17.92 14.17 9.47
CA MET A 1 17.77 12.88 8.76
C MET A 1 16.61 13.05 7.79
N LYS A 2 16.71 12.58 6.54
CA LYS A 2 15.60 12.64 5.59
C LYS A 2 14.82 11.33 5.63
N VAL A 3 13.50 11.41 5.64
CA VAL A 3 12.61 10.24 5.69
C VAL A 3 11.63 10.33 4.53
N ALA A 4 11.61 9.28 3.70
CA ALA A 4 10.61 9.14 2.64
C ALA A 4 9.42 8.34 3.18
N TYR A 5 8.22 8.85 2.99
CA TYR A 5 6.98 8.20 3.40
C TYR A 5 6.11 7.94 2.16
N MET A 6 5.82 6.67 1.88
CA MET A 6 5.04 6.28 0.70
C MET A 6 3.62 5.93 1.11
N TYR A 7 2.62 6.52 0.44
CA TYR A 7 1.22 6.24 0.69
C TYR A 7 0.40 6.32 -0.60
N ASP A 8 -0.41 5.28 -0.83
CA ASP A 8 -1.43 5.21 -1.87
C ASP A 8 -2.81 5.35 -1.19
N ASP A 9 -3.65 6.25 -1.67
CA ASP A 9 -4.95 6.55 -1.06
C ASP A 9 -5.99 5.44 -1.27
N THR A 10 -5.77 4.56 -2.25
CA THR A 10 -6.65 3.42 -2.57
C THR A 10 -6.35 2.17 -1.75
N ILE A 11 -5.22 2.11 -1.02
CA ILE A 11 -4.78 0.90 -0.30
C ILE A 11 -5.83 0.38 0.70
N GLY A 12 -6.58 1.28 1.34
CA GLY A 12 -7.61 0.94 2.32
C GLY A 12 -8.88 0.33 1.71
N LEU A 13 -9.05 0.41 0.38
CA LEU A 13 -10.23 -0.12 -0.32
C LEU A 13 -10.13 -1.63 -0.59
N HIS A 14 -8.94 -2.23 -0.44
CA HIS A 14 -8.76 -3.66 -0.66
C HIS A 14 -9.34 -4.46 0.50
N ASN A 15 -10.11 -5.51 0.17
CA ASN A 15 -10.74 -6.40 1.13
C ASN A 15 -10.28 -7.84 0.89
N CYS A 16 -9.73 -8.48 1.93
CA CYS A 16 -9.25 -9.86 1.89
C CYS A 16 -10.37 -10.91 2.06
N GLY A 17 -11.62 -10.48 2.24
CA GLY A 17 -12.79 -11.33 2.45
C GLY A 17 -13.28 -11.35 3.91
N LYS A 18 -14.53 -11.76 4.11
CA LYS A 18 -15.18 -11.79 5.42
C LYS A 18 -14.46 -12.75 6.36
N GLY A 19 -14.10 -12.28 7.56
CA GLY A 19 -13.41 -13.08 8.58
C GLY A 19 -11.90 -13.20 8.39
N HIS A 20 -11.34 -12.62 7.32
CA HIS A 20 -9.89 -12.63 7.11
C HIS A 20 -9.21 -11.61 8.06
N PRO A 21 -8.17 -11.98 8.82
CA PRO A 21 -7.56 -11.10 9.82
C PRO A 21 -6.74 -9.94 9.21
N MET A 22 -6.22 -10.12 7.99
CA MET A 22 -5.55 -9.05 7.26
C MET A 22 -6.57 -8.03 6.77
N ASN A 23 -6.54 -6.83 7.33
CA ASN A 23 -7.39 -5.70 6.92
C ASN A 23 -6.52 -4.52 6.42
N PRO A 24 -6.45 -4.27 5.10
CA PRO A 24 -5.67 -3.18 4.52
C PRO A 24 -6.03 -1.78 5.00
N ILE A 25 -7.27 -1.56 5.50
CA ILE A 25 -7.72 -0.27 6.06
C ILE A 25 -6.80 0.26 7.17
N ARG A 26 -6.09 -0.64 7.87
CA ARG A 26 -5.14 -0.25 8.93
C ARG A 26 -4.08 0.73 8.43
N ILE A 27 -3.68 0.64 7.16
CA ILE A 27 -2.68 1.54 6.56
C ILE A 27 -3.25 2.95 6.43
N SER A 28 -4.50 3.09 5.97
CA SER A 28 -5.20 4.38 5.91
C SER A 28 -5.47 4.96 7.30
N MET A 29 -5.75 4.12 8.30
CA MET A 29 -5.87 4.56 9.71
C MET A 29 -4.54 5.14 10.22
N THR A 30 -3.42 4.46 9.98
CA THR A 30 -2.09 4.99 10.33
C THR A 30 -1.79 6.30 9.61
N HIS A 31 -2.07 6.40 8.31
CA HIS A 31 -1.89 7.64 7.55
C HIS A 31 -2.69 8.80 8.14
N SER A 32 -3.93 8.55 8.57
CA SER A 32 -4.76 9.56 9.23
C SER A 32 -4.13 10.06 10.52
N LEU A 33 -3.57 9.18 11.36
CA LEU A 33 -2.89 9.59 12.59
C LEU A 33 -1.63 10.41 12.28
N VAL A 34 -0.82 9.96 11.32
CA VAL A 34 0.39 10.67 10.88
C VAL A 34 0.08 12.10 10.46
N ARG A 35 -0.98 12.29 9.65
CA ARG A 35 -1.44 13.64 9.24
C ARG A 35 -2.02 14.47 10.39
N THR A 36 -2.84 13.87 11.25
CA THR A 36 -3.44 14.59 12.38
C THR A 36 -2.38 15.09 13.35
N PHE A 37 -1.31 14.32 13.57
CA PHE A 37 -0.17 14.74 14.37
C PHE A 37 0.85 15.61 13.61
N ASN A 38 0.58 15.95 12.35
CA ASN A 38 1.47 16.72 11.47
C ASN A 38 2.87 16.12 11.27
N ILE A 39 3.04 14.81 11.50
CA ILE A 39 4.34 14.13 11.36
C ILE A 39 4.72 14.05 9.88
N ASP A 40 3.74 14.02 8.97
CA ASP A 40 3.96 14.08 7.52
C ASP A 40 4.71 15.34 7.07
N LYS A 41 4.67 16.44 7.83
CA LYS A 41 5.41 17.68 7.52
C LYS A 41 6.93 17.54 7.73
N GLU A 42 7.37 16.52 8.44
CA GLU A 42 8.79 16.22 8.66
C GLU A 42 9.33 15.17 7.68
N MET A 43 8.50 14.71 6.72
CA MET A 43 8.80 13.64 5.78
C MET A 43 8.54 14.05 4.34
N ASP A 44 9.26 13.43 3.41
CA ASP A 44 8.99 13.57 1.98
C ASP A 44 7.90 12.55 1.61
N LEU A 45 6.67 13.02 1.33
CA LEU A 45 5.53 12.17 0.97
C LEU A 45 5.54 11.83 -0.53
N TYR A 46 5.48 10.55 -0.85
CA TYR A 46 5.43 10.03 -2.22
C TYR A 46 4.19 9.16 -2.45
N VAL A 47 3.56 9.33 -3.61
CA VAL A 47 2.56 8.38 -4.10
C VAL A 47 3.30 7.30 -4.92
N PRO A 48 3.19 6.01 -4.55
CA PRO A 48 3.92 4.96 -5.25
C PRO A 48 3.35 4.74 -6.66
N SER A 49 4.22 4.43 -7.62
CA SER A 49 3.84 4.00 -8.96
C SER A 49 3.62 2.48 -9.01
N ARG A 50 2.68 2.04 -9.83
CA ARG A 50 2.49 0.61 -10.10
C ARG A 50 3.65 0.10 -10.97
N VAL A 51 4.19 -1.05 -10.60
CA VAL A 51 5.32 -1.68 -11.30
C VAL A 51 5.05 -3.15 -11.55
N ASN A 52 5.65 -3.69 -12.61
CA ASN A 52 5.61 -5.12 -12.90
C ASN A 52 6.55 -5.88 -11.96
N LEU A 53 6.08 -7.03 -11.46
CA LEU A 53 6.89 -7.91 -10.61
C LEU A 53 7.93 -8.66 -11.46
N THR A 54 9.20 -8.58 -11.07
CA THR A 54 10.32 -9.16 -11.83
C THR A 54 10.87 -10.46 -11.25
N TYR A 55 10.58 -10.76 -9.98
CA TYR A 55 11.16 -11.91 -9.27
C TYR A 55 10.37 -13.23 -9.45
N HIS A 56 9.05 -13.17 -9.61
CA HIS A 56 8.21 -14.36 -9.67
C HIS A 56 8.16 -15.00 -11.05
N SER A 57 7.92 -16.32 -11.10
CA SER A 57 7.73 -17.03 -12.38
C SER A 57 6.51 -16.50 -13.14
N LYS A 58 6.56 -16.53 -14.48
CA LYS A 58 5.46 -16.04 -15.33
C LYS A 58 4.17 -16.81 -15.07
N GLU A 59 4.27 -18.11 -14.76
CA GLU A 59 3.13 -18.97 -14.42
C GLU A 59 2.50 -18.60 -13.08
N ALA A 60 3.28 -18.15 -12.10
CA ALA A 60 2.76 -17.67 -10.82
C ALA A 60 1.99 -16.36 -10.99
N LEU A 61 2.53 -15.42 -11.79
CA LEU A 61 1.88 -14.13 -12.08
C LEU A 61 0.59 -14.31 -12.89
N ALA A 62 0.60 -15.18 -13.89
CA ALA A 62 -0.58 -15.45 -14.73
C ALA A 62 -1.76 -16.02 -13.95
N ARG A 63 -1.50 -16.77 -12.87
CA ARG A 63 -2.53 -17.39 -12.02
C ARG A 63 -3.25 -16.42 -11.09
N ASN A 64 -2.64 -15.29 -10.74
CA ASN A 64 -3.25 -14.34 -9.82
C ASN A 64 -3.77 -13.10 -10.57
N PRO A 65 -5.09 -12.90 -10.66
CA PRO A 65 -5.67 -11.79 -11.41
C PRO A 65 -5.32 -10.40 -10.87
N ILE A 66 -4.92 -10.29 -9.60
CA ILE A 66 -4.53 -9.03 -8.94
C ILE A 66 -3.08 -8.64 -9.30
N LEU A 67 -2.23 -9.63 -9.60
CA LEU A 67 -0.82 -9.44 -9.92
C LEU A 67 -0.57 -9.33 -11.43
N ARG A 68 -1.63 -9.28 -12.24
CA ARG A 68 -1.52 -9.04 -13.68
C ARG A 68 -1.27 -7.55 -13.94
N PRO A 69 -0.40 -7.20 -14.91
CA PRO A 69 -0.16 -5.83 -15.34
C PRO A 69 -1.46 -5.12 -15.76
#